data_AF-A0A536VEX3-F1
#
_entry.id   AF-A0A536VEX3-F1
#
_cell.length_a   1.000
_cell.length_b   1.000
_cell.length_c   1.000
_cell.angle_alpha   90.00
_cell.angle_beta   90.00
_cell.angle_gamma   90.00
#
_symmetry.space_group_name_H-M   'P 1'
#
loop_
_entity.id
_entity.type
_entity.pdbx_description
1 polymer ?
#
loop_
_entity_poly.entity_id
_entity_poly.type
_entity_poly.pdbx_seq_one_letter_code
_entity_poly.pdbx_strand_id
1 'polypeptide(L)' 'MTILQTGAEGKVATDPLLIVDGQHYLHRFHFEQPRATLGILQPEQTQPLAARFAEIWATGESGINATVLGL' A
#
# COMPACT_ATOMS: atom_id res chain seq x y z
N MET A 1 18.69 -2.91 -1.85
CA MET A 1 17.33 -2.54 -1.39
C MET A 1 16.91 -1.32 -2.17
N THR A 2 15.93 -1.47 -3.07
CA THR A 2 15.45 -0.36 -3.89
C THR A 2 14.27 0.27 -3.19
N ILE A 3 14.33 1.57 -2.92
CA ILE A 3 13.19 2.35 -2.44
C ILE A 3 12.41 2.77 -3.68
N LEU A 4 11.13 2.43 -3.74
CA LEU A 4 10.26 2.88 -4.82
C LEU A 4 9.47 4.10 -4.37
N GLN A 5 9.29 5.04 -5.29
CA GLN A 5 8.30 6.10 -5.16
C GLN A 5 7.06 5.69 -5.95
N THR A 6 5.87 5.95 -5.40
CA THR A 6 4.62 5.79 -6.15
C THR A 6 4.67 6.64 -7.43
N GLY A 7 4.53 5.99 -8.59
CA GLY A 7 4.51 6.67 -9.89
C GLY A 7 3.25 7.52 -10.07
N ALA A 8 3.21 8.30 -11.14
CA ALA A 8 2.13 9.26 -11.39
C ALA A 8 0.73 8.61 -11.41
N GLU A 9 0.61 7.43 -12.02
CA GLU A 9 -0.64 6.68 -12.13
C GLU A 9 -1.12 6.18 -10.76
N GLY A 10 -0.21 5.73 -9.89
CA GLY A 10 -0.56 5.23 -8.55
C GLY A 10 -0.96 6.32 -7.56
N LYS A 11 -0.59 7.59 -7.80
CA LYS A 11 -0.89 8.72 -6.90
C LYS A 11 -2.38 9.06 -6.80
N VAL A 12 -3.21 8.54 -7.70
CA VAL A 12 -4.66 8.72 -7.63
C VAL A 12 -5.32 7.80 -6.60
N ALA A 13 -4.60 6.79 -6.08
CA ALA A 13 -5.11 5.94 -5.02
C ALA A 13 -5.26 6.73 -3.71
N THR A 14 -6.50 6.91 -3.25
CA THR A 14 -6.82 7.69 -2.06
C THR A 14 -7.27 6.85 -0.88
N ASP A 15 -7.23 5.53 -1.00
CA ASP A 15 -7.78 4.56 -0.06
C ASP A 15 -6.65 3.71 0.57
N PRO A 16 -6.03 4.19 1.67
CA PRO A 16 -4.92 3.50 2.31
C PRO A 16 -5.27 2.07 2.72
N LEU A 17 -4.34 1.14 2.48
CA LEU A 17 -4.48 -0.25 2.88
C LEU A 17 -3.23 -0.74 3.62
N LEU A 18 -3.43 -1.66 4.55
CA LEU A 18 -2.41 -2.41 5.27
C LEU A 18 -2.81 -3.88 5.22
N ILE A 19 -1.84 -4.74 4.92
CA ILE A 19 -2.01 -6.19 4.89
C ILE A 19 -0.94 -6.80 5.79
N VAL A 20 -1.33 -7.77 6.62
CA VAL A 20 -0.41 -8.52 7.49
C VAL A 20 -0.53 -10.01 7.19
N ASP A 21 0.56 -10.58 6.69
CA ASP A 21 0.74 -12.01 6.38
C ASP A 21 -0.33 -12.62 5.46
N GLY A 22 -1.06 -11.80 4.69
CA GLY A 22 -2.17 -12.26 3.86
C GLY A 22 -3.38 -12.76 4.66
N GLN A 23 -3.43 -12.49 5.97
CA GLN A 23 -4.47 -12.97 6.89
C GLN A 23 -5.25 -11.83 7.54
N HIS A 24 -4.62 -10.67 7.71
CA HIS A 24 -5.24 -9.51 8.35
C HIS A 24 -5.13 -8.31 7.43
N TYR A 25 -6.09 -7.40 7.55
CA TYR A 25 -6.06 -6.16 6.80
C TYR A 25 -6.72 -5.01 7.54
N LEU A 26 -6.24 -3.79 7.26
CA LEU A 26 -6.95 -2.55 7.51
C LEU A 26 -7.06 -1.81 6.18
N HIS A 27 -8.28 -1.49 5.75
CA HIS A 27 -8.51 -0.71 4.53
C HIS A 27 -9.37 0.51 4.85
N ARG A 28 -8.82 1.70 4.66
CA ARG A 28 -9.53 2.97 4.75
C ARG A 28 -10.11 3.31 3.39
N PHE A 29 -11.34 3.77 3.36
CA PHE A 29 -11.99 4.10 2.08
C PHE A 29 -11.53 5.45 1.51
N HIS A 30 -10.95 6.32 2.34
CA HIS A 30 -10.31 7.56 1.92
C HIS A 30 -9.32 8.04 3.00
N PHE A 31 -8.17 8.61 2.62
CA PHE A 31 -7.15 9.08 3.57
C PHE A 31 -7.63 10.23 4.47
N GLU A 32 -8.59 11.02 4.01
CA GLU A 32 -9.19 12.13 4.79
C GLU A 32 -10.37 11.70 5.68
N GLN A 33 -10.88 10.47 5.54
CA GLN A 33 -12.08 10.03 6.26
C GLN A 33 -11.76 8.87 7.20
N PRO A 34 -12.35 8.80 8.41
CA PRO A 34 -12.03 7.75 9.37
C PRO A 34 -12.63 6.38 9.03
N ARG A 35 -13.56 6.32 8.06
CA ARG A 35 -14.25 5.07 7.69
C ARG A 35 -13.27 4.04 7.11
N ALA A 36 -13.35 2.84 7.65
CA ALA A 36 -12.46 1.74 7.31
C ALA A 36 -13.15 0.39 7.52
N THR A 37 -12.53 -0.65 6.99
CA THR A 37 -12.79 -2.05 7.34
C THR A 37 -11.53 -2.68 7.92
N LEU A 38 -11.71 -3.48 8.97
CA LEU A 38 -10.67 -4.27 9.62
C LEU A 38 -11.07 -5.74 9.49
N GLY A 39 -10.17 -6.57 8.97
CA GLY A 39 -10.31 -8.02 8.97
C GLY A 39 -9.19 -8.67 9.78
N ILE A 40 -9.58 -9.62 10.63
CA ILE A 40 -8.65 -10.43 11.44
C ILE A 40 -8.87 -11.90 11.07
N LEU A 41 -7.80 -12.59 10.65
CA LEU A 41 -7.86 -13.98 10.15
C LEU A 41 -8.90 -14.15 9.02
N GLN A 42 -8.89 -13.22 8.07
CA GLN A 42 -9.78 -13.16 6.90
C GLN A 42 -8.96 -13.28 5.60
N PRO A 43 -8.37 -14.46 5.30
CA PRO A 43 -7.48 -14.62 4.15
C PRO A 43 -8.17 -14.37 2.81
N GLU A 44 -9.41 -14.84 2.65
CA GLU A 44 -10.17 -14.67 1.41
C GLU A 44 -10.45 -13.19 1.10
N GLN A 45 -10.78 -12.42 2.13
CA GLN A 45 -11.03 -10.98 2.03
C GLN A 45 -9.73 -10.17 1.89
N THR A 46 -8.59 -10.74 2.29
CA THR A 46 -7.28 -10.11 2.12
C THR A 46 -6.78 -10.20 0.68
N GLN A 47 -7.12 -11.27 -0.05
CA GLN A 47 -6.70 -11.45 -1.46
C GLN A 47 -6.99 -10.26 -2.39
N PRO A 48 -8.21 -9.70 -2.45
CA PRO A 48 -8.47 -8.55 -3.33
C PRO A 48 -7.65 -7.31 -2.95
N LEU A 49 -7.33 -7.12 -1.66
CA LEU A 49 -6.47 -6.01 -1.22
C LEU A 49 -5.01 -6.23 -1.62
N ALA A 50 -4.53 -7.48 -1.58
CA ALA A 50 -3.19 -7.83 -2.06
C ALA A 50 -3.05 -7.60 -3.57
N ALA A 51 -4.08 -7.93 -4.35
CA ALA A 51 -4.12 -7.63 -5.78
C ALA A 51 -4.04 -6.11 -6.04
N ARG A 52 -4.85 -5.32 -5.32
CA ARG A 52 -4.80 -3.84 -5.40
C ARG A 52 -3.44 -3.27 -5.02
N PHE A 53 -2.80 -3.81 -3.97
CA PHE A 53 -1.44 -3.42 -3.61
C PHE A 53 -0.46 -3.68 -4.76
N ALA A 54 -0.54 -4.86 -5.40
CA ALA A 54 0.32 -5.21 -6.52
C ALA A 54 0.12 -4.26 -7.72
N GLU A 55 -1.12 -3.85 -8.00
CA GLU A 55 -1.43 -2.84 -9.03
C GLU A 55 -0.75 -1.50 -8.74
N ILE A 56 -0.88 -0.98 -7.51
CA ILE A 56 -0.22 0.26 -7.09
C ILE A 56 1.30 0.10 -7.16
N TRP A 57 1.83 -1.02 -6.66
CA TRP A 57 3.25 -1.32 -6.64
C TRP A 57 3.85 -1.40 -8.05
N ALA A 58 3.11 -1.93 -9.03
CA ALA A 58 3.54 -2.00 -10.43
C ALA A 58 3.74 -0.60 -11.06
N THR A 59 3.09 0.43 -10.54
CA THR A 59 3.34 1.83 -10.93
C THR A 59 4.60 2.43 -10.30
N GLY A 60 5.29 1.69 -9.42
CA GLY A 60 6.44 2.16 -8.68
C GLY A 60 7.60 2.56 -9.60
N GLU A 61 8.08 3.79 -9.42
CA GLU A 61 9.26 4.31 -10.08
C GLU A 61 10.44 4.27 -9.10
N SER A 62 11.68 4.26 -9.60
CA SER A 62 12.85 4.29 -8.72
C SER A 62 12.81 5.55 -7.87
N GLY A 63 12.67 5.38 -6.55
CA GLY A 63 12.67 6.47 -5.60
C GLY A 63 14.05 7.10 -5.49
N ILE A 64 14.08 8.37 -5.09
CA ILE A 64 15.31 9.12 -4.82
C ILE A 64 16.17 8.27 -3.89
N ASN A 65 17.40 7.94 -4.33
CA ASN A 65 18.39 7.25 -3.51
C ASN A 65 18.42 7.96 -2.15
N ALA A 66 18.19 7.23 -1.06
CA ALA A 66 18.35 7.78 0.28
C ALA A 66 19.68 8.53 0.31
N THR A 67 19.65 9.84 0.56
CA THR A 67 20.87 10.59 0.78
C THR A 67 21.53 9.95 1.98
N VAL A 68 22.58 9.16 1.75
CA VAL A 68 23.48 8.72 2.82
C VAL A 68 24.19 9.99 3.24
N LEU A 69 23.62 10.72 4.20
CA LEU A 69 24.36 11.71 4.96
C LEU A 69 25.44 10.91 5.68
N GLY A 70 26.62 10.85 5.06
CA GLY A 70 27.76 10.10 5.55
C GLY A 70 28.05 10.48 7.00
N LEU A 71 28.41 9.47 7.81
CA LEU A 71 29.23 9.71 8.97
C LEU A 71 30.59 10.27 8.52
#